data_AF-A0A2V7NUT2-F1
#
_entry.id   AF-A0A2V7NUT2-F1
#
_cell.length_a   1.000
_cell.length_b   1.000
_cell.length_c   1.000
_cell.angle_alpha   90.00
_cell.angle_beta   90.00
_cell.angle_gamma   90.00
#
_symmetry.space_group_name_H-M   'P 1'
#
loop_
_entity.id
_entity.type
_entity.pdbx_description
1 polymer ?
#
loop_
_entity_poly.entity_id
_entity_poly.type
_entity_poly.pdbx_seq_one_letter_code
_entity_poly.pdbx_strand_id
1 'polypeptide(L)'
;KPLERVQPPFPRISYSAAVEKLQSLGSDMEWGRDLGGDEETLLAQQFDRPVLVHDYPKQVKAFYMKENPADPRTVLNNDMLAPEGYGEIIGGSQREDDHDKLLSRIRAEGLPEDAY
;
A
#
# COMPACT_ATOMS: atom_id res chain seq x y z
N LYS A 1 -17.69 17.52 14.45
CA LYS A 1 -17.06 18.08 13.23
C LYS A 1 -15.89 17.17 12.79
N PRO A 2 -16.14 15.95 12.29
CA PRO A 2 -15.07 14.99 11.95
C PRO A 2 -14.11 15.55 10.88
N LEU A 3 -14.66 16.18 9.84
CA LEU A 3 -13.87 16.75 8.74
C LEU A 3 -12.92 17.89 9.16
N GLU A 4 -13.21 18.61 10.25
CA GLU A 4 -12.30 19.67 10.73
C GLU A 4 -10.98 19.11 11.26
N ARG A 5 -10.93 17.83 11.62
CA ARG A 5 -9.72 17.13 12.09
C ARG A 5 -8.83 16.63 10.95
N VAL A 6 -9.32 16.66 9.71
CA VAL A 6 -8.55 16.27 8.52
C VAL A 6 -7.57 17.40 8.18
N GLN A 7 -6.49 17.44 8.95
CA GLN A 7 -5.43 18.43 8.84
C GLN A 7 -4.07 17.72 8.69
N PRO A 8 -3.20 18.19 7.78
CA PRO A 8 -1.81 17.76 7.73
C PRO A 8 -1.06 18.05 9.04
N PRO A 9 0.03 17.31 9.34
CA PRO A 9 0.51 16.14 8.62
C PRO A 9 -0.36 14.90 8.87
N PHE A 10 -0.57 14.08 7.84
CA PHE A 10 -1.23 12.79 7.99
C PHE A 10 -0.26 11.74 8.53
N PRO A 11 -0.70 10.85 9.45
CA PRO A 11 0.06 9.69 9.87
C PRO A 11 0.52 8.85 8.68
N ARG A 12 1.72 8.29 8.79
CA ARG A 12 2.31 7.39 7.80
C ARG A 12 2.81 6.15 8.51
N ILE A 13 2.54 4.99 7.93
CA ILE A 13 2.98 3.71 8.44
C ILE A 13 3.44 2.85 7.26
N SER A 14 4.55 2.14 7.40
CA SER A 14 4.95 1.17 6.38
C SER A 14 4.01 -0.03 6.41
N TYR A 15 3.85 -0.72 5.28
CA TYR A 15 3.08 -1.96 5.20
C TYR A 15 3.55 -2.97 6.26
N SER A 16 4.86 -3.13 6.44
CA SER A 16 5.41 -4.04 7.45
C SER A 16 4.96 -3.69 8.87
N ALA A 17 5.01 -2.40 9.24
CA ALA A 17 4.52 -1.95 10.54
C ALA A 17 2.98 -2.05 10.66
N ALA A 18 2.25 -1.88 9.56
CA ALA A 18 0.81 -2.09 9.51
C ALA A 18 0.44 -3.55 9.78
N VAL A 19 1.17 -4.51 9.18
CA VAL A 19 1.00 -5.95 9.46
C VAL A 19 1.26 -6.26 10.94
N GLU A 20 2.37 -5.78 11.51
CA GLU A 20 2.66 -5.96 12.95
C GLU A 20 1.55 -5.36 13.84
N LYS A 21 1.04 -4.18 13.47
CA LYS A 21 -0.06 -3.53 14.17
C LYS A 21 -1.34 -4.36 14.09
N LEU A 22 -1.70 -4.86 12.91
CA LEU A 22 -2.89 -5.69 12.70
C LEU A 22 -2.81 -7.00 13.50
N GLN A 23 -1.66 -7.67 13.50
CA GLN A 23 -1.42 -8.86 14.29
C GLN A 23 -1.57 -8.58 15.80
N SER A 24 -1.09 -7.43 16.28
CA SER A 24 -1.28 -7.01 17.68
C SER A 24 -2.74 -6.76 18.06
N LEU A 25 -3.60 -6.52 17.07
CA LEU A 25 -5.05 -6.33 17.21
C LEU A 25 -5.84 -7.65 17.02
N GLY A 26 -5.14 -8.78 16.80
CA GLY A 26 -5.75 -10.10 16.65
C GLY A 26 -6.12 -10.49 15.21
N SER A 27 -5.70 -9.72 14.21
CA SER A 27 -5.82 -10.14 12.80
C SER A 27 -4.83 -11.27 12.49
N ASP A 28 -5.23 -12.18 11.60
CA ASP A 28 -4.39 -13.26 11.05
C ASP A 28 -3.58 -12.80 9.82
N MET A 29 -3.46 -11.49 9.60
CA MET A 29 -2.72 -10.90 8.50
C MET A 29 -1.27 -11.39 8.47
N GLU A 30 -0.82 -11.86 7.31
CA GLU A 30 0.54 -12.32 7.08
C GLU A 30 1.26 -11.38 6.11
N TRP A 31 2.56 -11.17 6.34
CA TRP A 31 3.38 -10.35 5.46
C TRP A 31 3.43 -10.96 4.06
N GLY A 32 3.17 -10.15 3.04
CA GLY A 32 3.14 -10.58 1.64
C GLY A 32 1.74 -10.76 1.06
N ARG A 33 0.67 -10.68 1.89
CA ARG A 33 -0.74 -10.59 1.45
C ARG A 33 -1.13 -9.13 1.25
N ASP A 34 -2.09 -8.85 0.36
CA ASP A 34 -2.67 -7.50 0.27
C ASP A 34 -3.58 -7.24 1.48
N LEU A 35 -3.76 -5.97 1.85
CA LEU A 35 -4.72 -5.61 2.91
C LEU A 35 -6.14 -5.74 2.36
N GLY A 36 -6.97 -6.56 3.00
CA GLY A 36 -8.39 -6.63 2.70
C GLY A 36 -9.18 -5.52 3.40
N GLY A 37 -10.47 -5.40 3.07
CA GLY A 37 -11.34 -4.38 3.66
C GLY A 37 -11.47 -4.48 5.18
N ASP A 38 -11.41 -5.69 5.75
CA ASP A 38 -11.45 -5.89 7.20
C ASP A 38 -10.15 -5.41 7.87
N GLU A 39 -8.99 -5.71 7.27
CA GLU A 39 -7.70 -5.20 7.73
C GLU A 39 -7.61 -3.68 7.61
N GLU A 40 -8.03 -3.11 6.47
CA GLU A 40 -8.08 -1.66 6.29
C GLU A 40 -8.97 -0.99 7.32
N THR A 41 -10.15 -1.55 7.58
CA THR A 41 -11.10 -1.06 8.58
C THR A 41 -10.48 -1.08 9.97
N LEU A 42 -9.88 -2.21 10.36
CA LEU A 42 -9.27 -2.40 11.66
C LEU A 42 -8.09 -1.45 11.87
N LEU A 43 -7.26 -1.26 10.85
CA LEU A 43 -6.13 -0.34 10.86
C LEU A 43 -6.59 1.12 10.91
N ALA A 44 -7.56 1.52 10.07
CA ALA A 44 -8.08 2.88 10.01
C ALA A 44 -8.72 3.34 11.33
N GLN A 45 -9.36 2.43 12.07
CA GLN A 45 -9.93 2.72 13.40
C GLN A 45 -8.87 3.12 14.45
N GLN A 46 -7.58 2.87 14.19
CA GLN A 46 -6.48 3.26 15.08
C GLN A 46 -6.06 4.73 14.91
N PHE A 47 -6.63 5.43 13.92
CA PHE A 47 -6.25 6.80 13.59
C PHE A 47 -7.47 7.73 13.64
N ASP A 48 -7.24 8.97 14.08
CA ASP A 48 -8.27 10.00 14.21
C ASP A 48 -8.52 10.81 12.92
N ARG A 49 -7.75 10.49 11.87
CA ARG A 49 -7.71 11.14 10.55
C ARG A 49 -7.13 10.16 9.52
N PRO A 50 -7.16 10.46 8.21
CA PRO A 50 -6.62 9.58 7.19
C PRO A 50 -5.15 9.19 7.44
N VAL A 51 -4.82 7.93 7.22
CA VAL A 51 -3.48 7.36 7.36
C VAL A 51 -2.96 6.92 6.00
N LEU A 52 -1.68 7.16 5.71
CA LEU A 52 -1.01 6.59 4.55
C LEU A 52 -0.30 5.29 4.96
N VAL A 53 -0.65 4.20 4.30
CA VAL A 53 0.12 2.95 4.33
C VAL A 53 1.04 2.96 3.11
N HIS A 54 2.34 2.75 3.29
CA HIS A 54 3.32 2.81 2.19
C HIS A 54 4.23 1.59 2.13
N ASP A 55 4.92 1.41 1.00
CA ASP A 55 5.89 0.33 0.77
C ASP A 55 5.28 -1.08 0.81
N TYR A 56 4.23 -1.31 0.03
CA TYR A 56 3.57 -2.63 -0.06
C TYR A 56 4.46 -3.68 -0.75
N PRO A 57 4.22 -4.98 -0.51
CA PRO A 57 4.95 -6.05 -1.17
C PRO A 57 4.76 -5.99 -2.68
N LYS A 58 5.87 -6.09 -3.40
CA LYS A 58 5.91 -6.03 -4.86
C LYS A 58 4.99 -7.07 -5.52
N GLN A 59 4.83 -8.24 -4.91
CA GLN A 59 4.07 -9.36 -5.48
C GLN A 59 2.54 -9.18 -5.47
N VAL A 60 2.02 -8.23 -4.67
CA VAL A 60 0.57 -7.96 -4.57
C VAL A 60 0.17 -6.63 -5.20
N LYS A 61 1.10 -5.93 -5.86
CA LYS A 61 0.86 -4.64 -6.50
C LYS A 61 1.23 -4.68 -7.98
N ALA A 62 0.73 -3.70 -8.73
CA ALA A 62 0.80 -3.67 -10.19
C ALA A 62 2.24 -3.55 -10.73
N PHE A 63 2.48 -4.16 -11.90
CA PHE A 63 3.79 -4.22 -12.58
C PHE A 63 4.49 -2.87 -12.78
N TYR A 64 3.74 -1.77 -12.92
CA TYR A 64 4.28 -0.45 -13.22
C TYR A 64 4.85 0.29 -11.99
N MET A 65 4.69 -0.27 -10.79
CA MET A 65 5.12 0.40 -9.56
C MET A 65 6.63 0.24 -9.37
N LYS A 66 7.33 1.34 -9.11
CA LYS A 66 8.79 1.35 -8.96
C LYS A 66 9.22 0.54 -7.75
N GLU A 67 10.23 -0.30 -7.92
CA GLU A 67 10.81 -1.06 -6.80
C GLU A 67 11.42 -0.11 -5.76
N ASN A 68 11.22 -0.45 -4.49
CA ASN A 68 11.81 0.31 -3.39
C ASN A 68 13.32 0.03 -3.30
N PRO A 69 14.19 1.04 -3.49
CA PRO A 69 15.64 0.84 -3.46
C PRO A 69 16.17 0.48 -2.06
N ALA A 70 15.42 0.77 -1.00
CA ALA A 70 15.80 0.40 0.37
C ALA A 70 15.38 -1.03 0.75
N ASP A 71 14.29 -1.54 0.17
CA ASP A 71 13.81 -2.92 0.36
C ASP A 71 13.17 -3.46 -0.94
N PRO A 72 13.93 -4.19 -1.78
CA PRO A 72 13.48 -4.68 -3.08
C PRO A 72 12.29 -5.67 -3.02
N ARG A 73 11.88 -6.10 -1.82
CA ARG A 73 10.66 -6.90 -1.63
C ARG A 73 9.39 -6.05 -1.76
N THR A 74 9.52 -4.72 -1.70
CA THR A 74 8.43 -3.73 -1.71
C THR A 74 8.52 -2.79 -2.92
N VAL A 75 7.45 -2.03 -3.15
CA VAL A 75 7.38 -0.98 -4.19
C VAL A 75 7.11 0.39 -3.56
N LEU A 76 7.52 1.46 -4.23
CA LEU A 76 7.26 2.85 -3.81
C LEU A 76 5.81 3.24 -4.10
N ASN A 77 4.87 2.67 -3.35
CA ASN A 77 3.45 3.00 -3.38
C ASN A 77 2.96 3.57 -2.04
N ASN A 78 1.76 4.12 -2.06
CA ASN A 78 1.00 4.42 -0.86
C ASN A 78 -0.50 4.31 -1.15
N ASP A 79 -1.22 3.83 -0.15
CA ASP A 79 -2.67 3.80 -0.10
C ASP A 79 -3.11 4.68 1.09
N MET A 80 -4.06 5.60 0.89
CA MET A 80 -4.62 6.45 1.94
C MET A 80 -5.94 5.87 2.42
N LEU A 81 -5.97 5.46 3.68
CA LEU A 81 -7.17 4.93 4.32
C LEU A 81 -7.90 6.05 5.04
N ALA A 82 -9.18 6.25 4.72
CA ALA A 82 -10.06 7.13 5.46
C ALA A 82 -10.32 6.57 6.87
N PRO A 83 -10.45 7.42 7.90
CA PRO A 83 -10.72 6.98 9.27
C PRO A 83 -12.11 6.35 9.39
N GLU A 84 -12.51 5.92 10.59
CA GLU A 84 -13.88 5.43 10.87
C GLU A 84 -14.28 4.16 10.08
N GLY A 85 -13.31 3.46 9.48
CA GLY A 85 -13.53 2.20 8.78
C GLY A 85 -14.02 2.34 7.34
N TYR A 86 -13.83 3.50 6.70
CA TYR A 86 -14.23 3.71 5.31
C TYR A 86 -13.30 3.05 4.29
N GLY A 87 -12.09 2.66 4.68
CA GLY A 87 -11.11 1.99 3.81
C GLY A 87 -10.36 2.95 2.88
N GLU A 88 -9.75 2.40 1.83
CA GLU A 88 -8.96 3.16 0.86
C GLU A 88 -9.77 4.23 0.10
N ILE A 89 -9.23 5.46 0.04
CA ILE A 89 -9.76 6.57 -0.76
C ILE A 89 -8.80 7.10 -1.83
N ILE A 90 -7.50 6.78 -1.73
CA ILE A 90 -6.46 7.17 -2.70
C ILE A 90 -5.44 6.05 -2.79
N GLY A 91 -5.17 5.56 -4.00
CA GLY A 91 -4.05 4.66 -4.30
C GLY A 91 -3.05 5.34 -5.24
N GLY A 92 -1.77 5.31 -4.89
CA GLY A 92 -0.73 6.02 -5.64
C GLY A 92 0.62 5.30 -5.61
N SER A 93 1.45 5.54 -6.62
CA SER A 93 2.83 5.04 -6.65
C SER A 93 3.74 5.90 -7.50
N GLN A 94 5.03 5.84 -7.21
CA GLN A 94 6.04 6.19 -8.20
C GLN A 94 6.02 5.12 -9.30
N ARG A 95 6.04 5.57 -10.56
CA ARG A 95 6.06 4.69 -11.73
C ARG A 95 7.50 4.27 -12.00
N GLU A 96 7.69 3.01 -12.40
CA GLU A 96 9.00 2.54 -12.86
C GLU A 96 9.45 3.37 -14.06
N ASP A 97 10.69 3.85 -13.98
CA ASP A 97 11.30 4.76 -14.94
C ASP A 97 12.44 4.10 -15.74
N ASP A 98 12.82 2.87 -15.37
CA ASP A 98 13.76 2.04 -16.11
C ASP A 98 13.01 1.10 -17.08
N HIS A 99 13.29 1.26 -18.37
CA HIS A 99 12.70 0.48 -19.45
C HIS A 99 12.89 -1.03 -19.27
N ASP A 100 14.09 -1.48 -18.92
CA ASP A 100 14.42 -2.89 -18.87
C ASP A 100 13.78 -3.57 -17.65
N LYS A 101 13.69 -2.86 -16.52
CA LYS A 101 12.94 -3.32 -15.35
C LYS A 101 11.45 -3.45 -15.63
N LEU A 102 10.86 -2.44 -16.26
CA LEU A 102 9.44 -2.45 -16.61
C LEU A 102 9.12 -3.64 -17.53
N LEU A 103 9.92 -3.82 -18.58
CA LEU A 103 9.78 -4.92 -19.53
C LEU A 103 9.98 -6.29 -18.87
N SER A 104 10.99 -6.41 -18.00
CA SER A 104 11.22 -7.63 -17.22
C SER A 104 10.03 -7.96 -16.33
N ARG A 105 9.33 -6.94 -15.80
CA ARG A 105 8.20 -7.14 -14.91
C ARG A 105 6.93 -7.54 -15.66
N ILE A 106 6.65 -6.91 -16.81
CA ILE A 106 5.57 -7.30 -17.73
C ILE A 106 5.69 -8.79 -18.10
N ARG A 107 6.91 -9.21 -18.49
CA ARG A 107 7.22 -10.61 -18.82
C ARG A 107 6.99 -11.56 -17.63
N ALA A 108 7.46 -11.18 -16.44
CA ALA A 108 7.33 -12.01 -15.25
C ALA A 108 5.86 -12.22 -14.82
N GLU A 109 4.99 -11.24 -15.08
CA GLU A 109 3.55 -11.32 -14.81
C GLU A 109 2.75 -11.93 -15.98
N GLY A 110 3.41 -12.30 -17.09
CA GLY A 110 2.76 -12.91 -18.25
C GLY A 110 1.84 -11.97 -19.02
N LEU A 111 2.08 -10.65 -18.93
CA LEU A 111 1.31 -9.62 -19.60
C LEU A 111 1.75 -9.46 -21.06
N PRO A 112 0.83 -9.12 -21.99
CA PRO A 112 1.15 -8.93 -23.40
C PRO A 112 1.98 -7.65 -23.60
N GLU A 113 3.26 -7.79 -23.97
CA GLU A 113 4.19 -6.67 -24.17
C GLU A 113 3.71 -5.65 -25.22
N ASP A 114 3.02 -6.09 -26.26
CA ASP A 114 2.53 -5.25 -27.36
C ASP A 114 1.35 -4.34 -26.96
N ALA A 115 0.71 -4.61 -25.82
CA ALA A 115 -0.38 -3.79 -25.29
C ALA A 115 0.08 -2.64 -24.37
N TYR A 116 1.38 -2.57 -24.03
CA TYR A 116 1.96 -1.61 -23.10
C TYR A 116 3.11 -0.82 -23.73
#